data_AF-A0A830C994-F1
#
_entry.id   AF-A0A830C994-F1
#
_cell.length_a   1.000
_cell.length_b   1.000
_cell.length_c   1.000
_cell.angle_alpha   90.00
_cell.angle_beta   90.00
_cell.angle_gamma   90.00
#
_symmetry.space_group_name_H-M   'P 1'
#
loop_
_entity.id
_entity.type
_entity.pdbx_description
1 polymer ?
#
loop_
_entity_poly.entity_id
_entity_poly.type
_entity_poly.pdbx_seq_one_letter_code
_entity_poly.pdbx_strand_id
1 'polypeptide(L)'
;MDENLITRLESAVGRLEALSAAGGSRQVDASEYGGDAAAMGPSIVAFDDLISQYVNRVTSVAEIIGGQVLDVSKIIEEAFNVQKKLLVKIKQTQAVSDSLAALAWIAYTGKDCGMSMPIAHVEESWQMAEFYSNKILVEYRNKDANHVEWVKALKDLYIPGLRDYVKIHYPLGPVWSASGKILAPAAPAPPPAALFSSQTAQSSSSRPTQGMAAVFQEISSGKPVTSGLRKVTADMKSKNRADRSGVVSISEKESRAGPPSGSAPTISIDNTAGCQLYLSKDSLEASITTAKSSEVNVLVPASEADGEWGEHALPQQYVHVYKDGQFVTTPVTHSGG
;
A
#
# COMPACT_ATOMS: atom_id res chain seq x y z
N MET A 1 2.97 -15.66 43.32
CA MET A 1 3.04 -14.50 42.42
C MET A 1 2.79 -13.30 43.31
N ASP A 2 3.82 -12.46 43.53
CA ASP A 2 3.80 -11.46 44.61
C ASP A 2 2.66 -10.45 44.43
N GLU A 3 1.89 -10.17 45.48
CA GLU A 3 0.80 -9.17 45.45
C GLU A 3 1.31 -7.80 44.98
N ASN A 4 2.55 -7.44 45.33
CA ASN A 4 3.21 -6.23 44.86
C ASN A 4 3.42 -6.19 43.33
N LEU A 5 3.61 -7.34 42.69
CA LEU A 5 3.72 -7.45 41.23
C LEU A 5 2.36 -7.23 40.58
N ILE A 6 1.29 -7.77 41.18
CA ILE A 6 -0.09 -7.63 40.70
C ILE A 6 -0.52 -6.16 40.78
N THR A 7 -0.31 -5.49 41.91
CA THR A 7 -0.67 -4.06 42.07
C THR A 7 0.11 -3.16 41.11
N ARG A 8 1.37 -3.49 40.81
CA ARG A 8 2.17 -2.77 39.81
C ARG A 8 1.67 -2.98 38.39
N LEU A 9 1.22 -4.21 38.07
CA LEU A 9 0.62 -4.51 36.77
C LEU A 9 -0.70 -3.77 36.59
N GLU A 10 -1.57 -3.79 37.60
CA GLU A 10 -2.86 -3.08 37.57
C GLU A 10 -2.68 -1.56 37.44
N SER A 11 -1.68 -1.00 38.12
CA SER A 11 -1.33 0.42 37.98
C SER A 11 -0.76 0.76 36.59
N ALA A 12 0.04 -0.14 36.01
CA ALA A 12 0.59 0.03 34.67
C ALA A 12 -0.50 -0.09 33.59
N VAL A 13 -1.43 -1.03 33.75
CA VAL A 13 -2.59 -1.21 32.86
C VAL A 13 -3.52 0.00 32.95
N GLY A 14 -3.83 0.50 34.15
CA GLY A 14 -4.65 1.71 34.30
C GLY A 14 -4.01 2.95 33.67
N ARG A 15 -2.68 3.07 33.70
CA ARG A 15 -1.95 4.14 32.98
C ARG A 15 -1.99 3.96 31.46
N LEU A 16 -1.91 2.72 30.98
CA LEU A 16 -1.99 2.40 29.55
C LEU A 16 -3.39 2.64 29.00
N GLU A 17 -4.42 2.31 29.77
CA GLU A 17 -5.83 2.58 29.41
C GLU A 17 -6.15 4.07 29.42
N ALA A 18 -5.58 4.86 30.35
CA ALA A 18 -5.70 6.31 30.33
C ALA A 18 -5.03 6.93 29.09
N LEU A 19 -3.88 6.39 28.64
CA LEU A 19 -3.21 6.79 27.41
C LEU A 19 -3.97 6.35 26.15
N SER A 20 -4.60 5.17 26.19
CA SER A 20 -5.44 4.66 25.10
C SER A 20 -6.77 5.41 24.99
N ALA A 21 -7.36 5.83 26.11
CA ALA A 21 -8.56 6.67 26.16
C ALA A 21 -8.27 8.10 25.66
N ALA A 22 -7.04 8.59 25.86
CA ALA A 22 -6.56 9.84 25.25
C ALA A 22 -6.28 9.70 23.73
N GLY A 23 -6.17 8.47 23.21
CA GLY A 23 -5.91 8.17 21.80
C GLY A 23 -7.16 7.84 20.95
N GLY A 24 -8.37 7.90 21.53
CA GLY A 24 -9.62 7.61 20.85
C GLY A 24 -10.21 8.84 20.14
N SER A 25 -10.17 8.82 18.80
CA SER A 25 -10.98 9.60 17.84
C SER A 25 -11.99 10.60 18.43
N ARG A 26 -11.56 11.87 18.54
CA ARG A 26 -12.49 12.99 18.63
C ARG A 26 -13.02 13.24 17.22
N GLN A 27 -14.33 13.08 17.03
CA GLN A 27 -15.04 13.68 15.92
C GLN A 27 -14.89 15.20 16.08
N VAL A 28 -13.91 15.79 15.37
CA VAL A 28 -13.67 17.23 15.43
C VAL A 28 -14.51 17.87 14.33
N ASP A 29 -15.61 18.44 14.80
CA ASP A 29 -16.36 19.46 14.08
C ASP A 29 -15.44 20.65 13.77
N ALA A 30 -15.65 21.25 12.61
CA ALA A 30 -14.80 22.26 12.03
C ALA A 30 -14.92 23.60 12.77
N SER A 31 -14.07 23.87 13.75
CA SER A 31 -13.71 25.24 14.14
C SER A 31 -12.58 25.27 15.19
N GLU A 32 -11.55 26.04 14.85
CA GLU A 32 -10.63 26.77 15.73
C GLU A 32 -9.58 26.03 16.60
N TYR A 33 -8.33 26.43 16.29
CA TYR A 33 -7.20 26.70 17.18
C TYR A 33 -6.25 25.57 17.63
N GLY A 34 -4.98 25.73 17.24
CA GLY A 34 -3.80 25.28 17.99
C GLY A 34 -3.17 23.97 17.53
N GLY A 35 -2.42 23.97 16.41
CA GLY A 35 -1.81 22.75 15.89
C GLY A 35 -0.58 22.96 15.00
N ASP A 36 0.29 23.91 15.34
CA ASP A 36 1.47 24.19 14.50
C ASP A 36 2.68 23.29 14.82
N ALA A 37 2.75 22.66 16.00
CA ALA A 37 3.86 21.77 16.38
C ALA A 37 3.65 20.28 16.06
N ALA A 38 2.40 19.81 16.08
CA ALA A 38 2.09 18.38 15.95
C ALA A 38 2.20 17.83 14.51
N ALA A 39 2.46 18.70 13.54
CA ALA A 39 2.21 18.41 12.14
C ALA A 39 3.47 18.46 11.25
N MET A 40 4.60 18.91 11.78
CA MET A 40 5.92 18.48 11.32
C MET A 40 6.18 17.09 11.92
N GLY A 41 6.54 16.08 11.11
CA GLY A 41 6.68 14.71 11.63
C GLY A 41 7.66 14.64 12.82
N PRO A 42 7.50 13.70 13.79
CA PRO A 42 8.22 13.72 15.07
C PRO A 42 9.74 13.89 14.97
N SER A 43 10.35 13.31 13.93
CA SER A 43 11.78 13.43 13.64
C SER A 43 12.24 14.86 13.29
N ILE A 44 11.38 15.66 12.65
CA ILE A 44 11.68 17.04 12.26
C ILE A 44 11.56 17.96 13.48
N VAL A 45 10.53 17.75 14.31
CA VAL A 45 10.36 18.48 15.57
C VAL A 45 11.55 18.20 16.50
N ALA A 46 11.92 16.94 16.69
CA ALA A 46 13.08 16.59 17.51
C ALA A 46 14.40 17.20 16.98
N PHE A 47 14.55 17.31 15.66
CA PHE A 47 15.71 17.97 15.06
C PHE A 47 15.68 19.50 15.27
N ASP A 48 14.49 20.10 15.25
CA ASP A 48 14.32 21.53 15.55
C ASP A 48 14.60 21.85 17.02
N ASP A 49 14.17 20.97 17.92
CA ASP A 49 14.49 21.06 19.35
C ASP A 49 16.00 20.95 19.58
N LEU A 50 16.68 20.06 18.84
CA LEU A 50 18.14 19.93 18.88
C LEU A 50 18.83 21.24 18.46
N ILE A 51 18.38 21.86 17.37
CA ILE A 51 18.91 23.17 16.93
C ILE A 51 18.66 24.22 18.01
N SER A 52 17.41 24.30 18.47
CA SER A 52 16.96 25.29 19.43
C SER A 52 17.70 25.22 20.77
N GLN A 53 18.02 24.00 21.22
CA GLN A 53 18.68 23.78 22.50
C GLN A 53 20.20 23.89 22.42
N TYR A 54 20.83 23.27 21.41
CA TYR A 54 22.28 23.10 21.39
C TYR A 54 22.97 24.09 20.46
N VAL A 55 22.47 24.24 19.24
CA VAL A 55 23.08 25.14 18.25
C VAL A 55 22.94 26.58 18.70
N ASN A 56 21.76 26.99 19.17
CA ASN A 56 21.56 28.34 19.68
C ASN A 56 22.46 28.67 20.87
N ARG A 57 22.70 27.70 21.77
CA ARG A 57 23.62 27.91 22.89
C ARG A 57 25.06 28.14 22.41
N VAL A 58 25.51 27.40 21.40
CA VAL A 58 26.83 27.59 20.78
C VAL A 58 26.91 28.98 20.15
N THR A 59 25.90 29.39 19.38
CA THR A 59 25.83 30.72 18.77
C THR A 59 25.85 31.82 19.82
N SER A 60 25.05 31.74 20.89
CA SER A 60 25.01 32.76 21.95
C SER A 60 26.35 32.94 22.67
N VAL A 61 27.09 31.86 22.92
CA VAL A 61 28.43 31.98 23.52
C VAL A 61 29.43 32.55 22.52
N ALA A 62 29.32 32.16 21.25
CA ALA A 62 30.19 32.68 20.19
C ALA A 62 29.98 34.18 19.94
N GLU A 63 28.76 34.70 20.13
CA GLU A 63 28.46 36.14 20.05
C GLU A 63 29.22 36.95 21.09
N ILE A 64 29.39 36.41 22.31
CA ILE A 64 30.18 37.04 23.38
C ILE A 64 31.66 37.06 23.01
N ILE A 65 32.17 35.99 22.38
CA ILE A 65 33.57 35.86 21.99
C ILE A 65 33.91 36.76 20.79
N GLY A 66 33.02 36.80 19.79
CA GLY A 66 33.21 37.56 18.56
C GLY A 66 34.28 37.00 17.63
N GLY A 67 34.58 37.76 16.57
CA GLY A 67 35.61 37.42 15.58
C GLY A 67 35.38 36.09 14.87
N GLN A 68 36.48 35.37 14.60
CA GLN A 68 36.45 34.10 13.86
C GLN A 68 35.57 33.01 14.53
N VAL A 69 35.46 33.02 15.86
CA VAL A 69 34.65 32.03 16.60
C VAL A 69 33.16 32.24 16.32
N LEU A 70 32.73 33.50 16.20
CA LEU A 70 31.37 33.83 15.79
C LEU A 70 31.12 33.44 14.34
N ASP A 71 32.07 33.73 13.44
CA ASP A 71 31.95 33.42 12.02
C ASP A 71 31.81 31.91 11.77
N VAL A 72 32.64 31.09 12.43
CA VAL A 72 32.55 29.62 12.33
C VAL A 72 31.25 29.09 12.94
N SER A 73 30.81 29.66 14.07
CA SER A 73 29.55 29.23 14.72
C SER A 73 28.32 29.50 13.83
N LYS A 74 28.30 30.61 13.10
CA LYS A 74 27.24 30.89 12.13
C LYS A 74 27.20 29.88 10.98
N ILE A 75 28.37 29.42 10.51
CA ILE A 75 28.44 28.36 9.49
C ILE A 75 27.85 27.05 10.03
N ILE A 76 28.12 26.72 11.30
CA ILE A 76 27.53 25.53 11.95
C ILE A 76 26.00 25.66 12.00
N GLU A 77 25.49 26.82 12.44
CA GLU A 77 24.05 27.06 12.50
C GLU A 77 23.38 26.94 11.12
N GLU A 78 24.01 27.51 10.08
CA GLU A 78 23.53 27.38 8.71
C GLU A 78 23.52 25.91 8.25
N ALA A 79 24.58 25.14 8.54
CA ALA A 79 24.67 23.73 8.17
C ALA A 79 23.53 22.89 8.77
N PHE A 80 23.22 23.09 10.06
CA PHE A 80 22.11 22.41 10.72
C PHE A 80 20.75 22.81 10.11
N ASN A 81 20.56 24.10 9.80
CA ASN A 81 19.35 24.57 9.13
C ASN A 81 19.20 23.99 7.71
N VAL A 82 20.28 23.85 6.95
CA VAL A 82 20.28 23.18 5.65
C VAL A 82 19.90 21.70 5.79
N GLN A 83 20.43 21.02 6.81
CA GLN A 83 20.07 19.62 7.09
C GLN A 83 18.59 19.47 7.46
N LYS A 84 18.03 20.38 8.26
CA LYS A 84 16.57 20.42 8.57
C LYS A 84 15.76 20.57 7.28
N LYS A 85 16.14 21.50 6.39
CA LYS A 85 15.47 21.69 5.09
C LYS A 85 15.53 20.43 4.23
N LEU A 86 16.66 19.71 4.24
CA LEU A 86 16.80 18.45 3.52
C LEU A 86 15.86 17.37 4.07
N LEU A 87 15.75 17.23 5.38
CA LEU A 87 14.81 16.29 6.02
C LEU A 87 13.36 16.57 5.62
N VAL A 88 12.96 17.84 5.54
CA VAL A 88 11.63 18.24 5.06
C VAL A 88 11.46 17.84 3.59
N LYS A 89 12.44 18.13 2.74
CA LYS A 89 12.39 17.82 1.30
C LYS A 89 12.28 16.32 1.02
N ILE A 90 12.99 15.48 1.78
CA ILE A 90 12.85 14.02 1.70
C ILE A 90 11.40 13.58 1.95
N LYS A 91 10.74 14.15 2.97
CA LYS A 91 9.32 13.84 3.24
C LYS A 91 8.38 14.33 2.13
N GLN A 92 8.69 15.44 1.47
CA GLN A 92 7.94 15.91 0.31
C GLN A 92 8.05 14.94 -0.88
N THR A 93 9.25 14.39 -1.13
CA THR A 93 9.43 13.36 -2.16
C THR A 93 8.65 12.08 -1.86
N GLN A 94 8.45 11.75 -0.59
CA GLN A 94 7.64 10.59 -0.18
C GLN A 94 6.17 10.71 -0.64
N ALA A 95 5.59 11.91 -0.60
CA ALA A 95 4.22 12.13 -1.09
C ALA A 95 4.08 11.74 -2.58
N VAL A 96 5.08 12.09 -3.39
CA VAL A 96 5.12 11.74 -4.81
C VAL A 96 5.32 10.24 -4.99
N SER A 97 6.30 9.67 -4.30
CA SER A 97 6.60 8.23 -4.30
C SER A 97 5.35 7.40 -4.04
N ASP A 98 4.64 7.70 -2.95
CA ASP A 98 3.49 6.91 -2.53
C ASP A 98 2.29 7.12 -3.46
N SER A 99 2.13 8.33 -4.01
CA SER A 99 1.10 8.59 -5.02
C SER A 99 1.31 7.80 -6.31
N LEU A 100 2.58 7.54 -6.68
CA LEU A 100 2.93 6.84 -7.91
C LEU A 100 2.48 5.37 -7.89
N ALA A 101 2.33 4.77 -6.70
CA ALA A 101 1.80 3.42 -6.53
C ALA A 101 0.40 3.27 -7.13
N ALA A 102 -0.38 4.36 -7.23
CA ALA A 102 -1.69 4.36 -7.86
C ALA A 102 -1.61 3.88 -9.32
N LEU A 103 -0.53 4.18 -10.05
CA LEU A 103 -0.35 3.78 -11.44
C LEU A 103 -0.25 2.26 -11.65
N ALA A 104 0.03 1.49 -10.59
CA ALA A 104 0.09 0.04 -10.66
C ALA A 104 -1.28 -0.63 -10.92
N TRP A 105 -2.39 0.14 -10.92
CA TRP A 105 -3.72 -0.38 -11.27
C TRP A 105 -3.77 -1.12 -12.61
N ILE A 106 -2.91 -0.76 -13.57
CA ILE A 106 -2.80 -1.41 -14.88
C ILE A 106 -2.31 -2.87 -14.80
N ALA A 107 -1.66 -3.24 -13.69
CA ALA A 107 -1.17 -4.58 -13.46
C ALA A 107 -2.28 -5.50 -12.90
N TYR A 108 -3.47 -4.98 -12.60
CA TYR A 108 -4.61 -5.80 -12.17
C TYR A 108 -4.99 -6.80 -13.27
N THR A 109 -4.84 -8.09 -12.97
CA THR A 109 -5.16 -9.21 -13.87
C THR A 109 -6.36 -10.03 -13.41
N GLY A 110 -7.03 -9.63 -12.34
CA GLY A 110 -8.20 -10.33 -11.80
C GLY A 110 -8.25 -10.28 -10.27
N LYS A 111 -9.33 -10.80 -9.69
CA LYS A 111 -9.56 -10.72 -8.23
C LYS A 111 -8.52 -11.50 -7.40
N ASP A 112 -7.87 -12.49 -8.01
CA ASP A 112 -6.93 -13.38 -7.34
C ASP A 112 -5.46 -12.97 -7.55
N CYS A 113 -5.20 -11.82 -8.19
CA CYS A 113 -3.83 -11.35 -8.47
C CYS A 113 -3.13 -10.66 -7.29
N GLY A 114 -3.75 -10.64 -6.11
CA GLY A 114 -3.20 -10.01 -4.90
C GLY A 114 -3.29 -8.49 -4.84
N MET A 115 -3.94 -7.85 -5.82
CA MET A 115 -4.25 -6.41 -5.81
C MET A 115 -5.73 -6.14 -5.58
N SER A 116 -6.04 -4.98 -4.99
CA SER A 116 -7.41 -4.48 -4.90
C SER A 116 -7.94 -4.12 -6.28
N MET A 117 -9.27 -3.96 -6.40
CA MET A 117 -9.87 -3.55 -7.67
C MET A 117 -9.27 -2.22 -8.14
N PRO A 118 -9.09 -1.99 -9.44
CA PRO A 118 -8.35 -0.83 -9.97
C PRO A 118 -8.74 0.53 -9.36
N ILE A 119 -10.03 0.77 -9.17
CA ILE A 119 -10.54 2.00 -8.55
C ILE A 119 -10.12 2.09 -7.08
N ALA A 120 -10.31 1.00 -6.33
CA ALA A 120 -9.95 0.93 -4.91
C ALA A 120 -8.43 1.06 -4.73
N HIS A 121 -7.63 0.44 -5.61
CA HIS A 121 -6.17 0.56 -5.61
C HIS A 121 -5.72 2.01 -5.76
N VAL A 122 -6.35 2.77 -6.68
CA VAL A 122 -6.07 4.21 -6.85
C VAL A 122 -6.45 5.00 -5.59
N GLU A 123 -7.59 4.72 -4.97
CA GLU A 123 -8.04 5.40 -3.75
C GLU A 123 -7.15 5.09 -2.54
N GLU A 124 -6.80 3.81 -2.32
CA GLU A 124 -5.92 3.35 -1.26
C GLU A 124 -4.51 3.93 -1.42
N SER A 125 -3.98 3.95 -2.65
CA SER A 125 -2.69 4.56 -2.95
C SER A 125 -2.70 6.07 -2.68
N TRP A 126 -3.78 6.77 -3.04
CA TRP A 126 -3.94 8.19 -2.73
C TRP A 126 -4.00 8.44 -1.22
N GLN A 127 -4.70 7.62 -0.44
CA GLN A 127 -4.77 7.79 1.02
C GLN A 127 -3.38 7.78 1.68
N MET A 128 -2.46 6.94 1.19
CA MET A 128 -1.07 6.91 1.66
C MET A 128 -0.33 8.19 1.28
N ALA A 129 -0.50 8.67 0.05
CA ALA A 129 0.07 9.93 -0.41
C ALA A 129 -0.51 11.15 0.33
N GLU A 130 -1.79 11.11 0.71
CA GLU A 130 -2.51 12.17 1.41
C GLU A 130 -1.90 12.43 2.79
N PHE A 131 -1.43 11.38 3.48
CA PHE A 131 -0.73 11.52 4.76
C PHE A 131 0.52 12.40 4.65
N TYR A 132 1.36 12.20 3.63
CA TYR A 132 2.55 13.04 3.41
C TYR A 132 2.19 14.40 2.81
N SER A 133 1.16 14.46 1.97
CA SER A 133 0.63 15.71 1.41
C SER A 133 0.13 16.67 2.50
N ASN A 134 -0.53 16.14 3.53
CA ASN A 134 -0.97 16.93 4.68
C ASN A 134 0.20 17.58 5.44
N LYS A 135 1.36 16.91 5.51
CA LYS A 135 2.57 17.48 6.14
C LYS A 135 3.10 18.67 5.34
N ILE A 136 3.05 18.59 4.01
CA ILE A 136 3.41 19.70 3.13
C ILE A 136 2.44 20.86 3.34
N LEU A 137 1.13 20.60 3.41
CA LEU A 137 0.13 21.63 3.66
C LEU A 137 0.35 22.30 5.01
N VAL A 138 0.63 21.56 6.06
CA VAL A 138 0.94 22.13 7.38
C VAL A 138 2.12 23.08 7.31
N GLU A 139 3.21 22.64 6.69
CA GLU A 139 4.45 23.40 6.65
C GLU A 139 4.32 24.66 5.78
N TYR A 140 3.61 24.56 4.66
CA TYR A 140 3.60 25.60 3.62
C TYR A 140 2.31 26.39 3.49
N ARG A 141 1.20 26.03 4.17
CA ARG A 141 -0.11 26.71 4.05
C ARG A 141 -0.06 28.23 4.22
N ASN A 142 0.86 28.72 5.05
CA ASN A 142 1.04 30.14 5.35
C ASN A 142 2.38 30.70 4.85
N LYS A 143 3.22 29.89 4.18
CA LYS A 143 4.57 30.25 3.74
C LYS A 143 4.69 30.37 2.22
N ASP A 144 4.06 29.46 1.48
CA ASP A 144 4.13 29.43 0.02
C ASP A 144 2.85 28.85 -0.60
N ALA A 145 2.12 29.71 -1.32
CA ALA A 145 0.91 29.33 -2.02
C ALA A 145 1.14 28.28 -3.13
N ASN A 146 2.34 28.24 -3.73
CA ASN A 146 2.64 27.29 -4.81
C ASN A 146 2.68 25.85 -4.29
N HIS A 147 3.18 25.62 -3.07
CA HIS A 147 3.15 24.30 -2.45
C HIS A 147 1.73 23.84 -2.14
N VAL A 148 0.87 24.76 -1.70
CA VAL A 148 -0.55 24.48 -1.46
C VAL A 148 -1.25 24.10 -2.76
N GLU A 149 -1.04 24.88 -3.81
CA GLU A 149 -1.62 24.61 -5.13
C GLU A 149 -1.11 23.30 -5.71
N TRP A 150 0.19 23.01 -5.55
CA TRP A 150 0.77 21.75 -6.00
C TRP A 150 0.13 20.53 -5.31
N VAL A 151 -0.09 20.57 -3.99
CA VAL A 151 -0.77 19.47 -3.28
C VAL A 151 -2.22 19.30 -3.76
N LYS A 152 -2.94 20.40 -3.99
CA LYS A 152 -4.31 20.35 -4.52
C LYS A 152 -4.34 19.76 -5.92
N ALA A 153 -3.47 20.23 -6.82
CA ALA A 153 -3.37 19.71 -8.18
C ALA A 153 -3.00 18.22 -8.19
N LEU A 154 -2.11 17.80 -7.29
CA LEU A 154 -1.75 16.38 -7.12
C LEU A 154 -2.96 15.55 -6.66
N LYS A 155 -3.76 16.07 -5.73
CA LYS A 155 -5.02 15.43 -5.30
C LYS A 155 -5.98 15.28 -6.47
N ASP A 156 -6.26 16.37 -7.19
CA ASP A 156 -7.22 16.38 -8.30
C ASP A 156 -6.80 15.44 -9.44
N LEU A 157 -5.49 15.28 -9.67
CA LEU A 157 -4.94 14.33 -10.63
C LEU A 157 -5.36 12.89 -10.34
N TYR A 158 -5.32 12.45 -9.07
CA TYR A 158 -5.67 11.09 -8.69
C TYR A 158 -7.16 10.94 -8.38
N ILE A 159 -7.73 11.90 -7.65
CA ILE A 159 -9.13 11.96 -7.23
C ILE A 159 -9.66 13.38 -7.47
N PRO A 160 -10.50 13.63 -8.50
CA PRO A 160 -11.22 12.62 -9.28
C PRO A 160 -10.47 12.05 -10.50
N GLY A 161 -9.40 12.69 -11.00
CA GLY A 161 -8.86 12.46 -12.35
C GLY A 161 -8.64 11.00 -12.76
N LEU A 162 -7.64 10.34 -12.16
CA LEU A 162 -7.32 8.95 -12.47
C LEU A 162 -8.43 7.98 -12.03
N ARG A 163 -9.00 8.18 -10.84
CA ARG A 163 -10.09 7.33 -10.32
C ARG A 163 -11.26 7.26 -11.30
N ASP A 164 -11.71 8.39 -11.81
CA ASP A 164 -12.87 8.47 -12.70
C ASP A 164 -12.54 7.92 -14.09
N TYR A 165 -11.33 8.16 -14.59
CA TYR A 165 -10.86 7.52 -15.81
C TYR A 165 -10.92 5.98 -15.71
N VAL A 166 -10.37 5.41 -14.62
CA VAL A 166 -10.38 3.96 -14.38
C VAL A 166 -11.81 3.46 -14.22
N LYS A 167 -12.67 4.19 -13.51
CA LYS A 167 -14.08 3.81 -13.33
C LYS A 167 -14.86 3.78 -14.64
N ILE A 168 -14.62 4.73 -15.54
CA ILE A 168 -15.34 4.84 -16.81
C ILE A 168 -14.83 3.81 -17.82
N HIS A 169 -13.51 3.62 -17.91
CA HIS A 169 -12.90 2.82 -18.99
C HIS A 169 -12.51 1.39 -18.57
N TYR A 170 -12.16 1.18 -17.30
CA TYR A 170 -11.62 -0.08 -16.79
C TYR A 170 -12.25 -0.48 -15.44
N PRO A 171 -13.60 -0.50 -15.30
CA PRO A 171 -14.26 -0.79 -14.02
C PRO A 171 -13.94 -2.19 -13.48
N LEU A 172 -13.55 -3.12 -14.36
CA LEU A 172 -13.15 -4.49 -14.03
C LEU A 172 -11.66 -4.76 -14.35
N GLY A 173 -10.89 -3.71 -14.63
CA GLY A 173 -9.48 -3.80 -15.00
C GLY A 173 -9.19 -3.84 -16.50
N PRO A 174 -7.90 -3.76 -16.88
CA PRO A 174 -7.48 -3.85 -18.28
C PRO A 174 -7.80 -5.21 -18.90
N VAL A 175 -8.27 -5.19 -20.15
CA VAL A 175 -8.49 -6.41 -20.93
C VAL A 175 -7.33 -6.56 -21.91
N TRP A 176 -6.51 -7.59 -21.71
CA TRP A 176 -5.40 -7.91 -22.60
C TRP A 176 -5.87 -8.86 -23.71
N SER A 177 -5.63 -8.49 -24.97
CA SER A 177 -5.88 -9.39 -26.12
C SER A 177 -4.85 -10.53 -26.11
N ALA A 178 -5.31 -11.78 -26.11
CA ALA A 178 -4.47 -12.97 -26.19
C ALA A 178 -3.81 -13.21 -27.56
N SER A 179 -4.06 -12.35 -28.56
CA SER A 179 -3.48 -12.47 -29.89
C SER A 179 -2.24 -11.61 -30.02
N GLY A 180 -1.06 -12.23 -30.20
CA GLY A 180 0.22 -11.58 -30.50
C GLY A 180 0.26 -10.89 -31.87
N LYS A 181 -0.68 -9.99 -32.15
CA LYS A 181 -0.66 -9.12 -33.31
C LYS A 181 -0.35 -7.70 -32.83
N ILE A 182 0.84 -7.22 -33.18
CA ILE A 182 1.23 -5.81 -33.00
C ILE A 182 0.17 -4.96 -33.71
N LEU A 183 -0.52 -4.10 -32.97
CA LEU A 183 -1.59 -3.24 -33.50
C LEU A 183 -1.00 -2.21 -34.45
N ALA A 184 -1.42 -2.23 -35.72
CA ALA A 184 -1.30 -1.10 -36.62
C ALA A 184 -2.22 0.07 -36.14
N PRO A 185 -1.89 1.34 -36.42
CA PRO A 185 -2.57 2.48 -35.82
C PRO A 185 -4.06 2.54 -36.19
N ALA A 186 -4.89 2.84 -35.19
CA ALA A 186 -6.35 2.84 -35.27
C ALA A 186 -6.89 3.86 -36.29
N ALA A 187 -7.85 3.42 -37.11
CA ALA A 187 -8.68 4.30 -37.93
C ALA A 187 -9.66 5.10 -37.04
N PRO A 188 -10.04 6.34 -37.43
CA PRO A 188 -10.85 7.21 -36.58
C PRO A 188 -12.29 6.70 -36.42
N ALA A 189 -12.86 6.92 -35.24
CA ALA A 189 -14.23 6.51 -34.88
C ALA A 189 -15.29 7.22 -35.77
N PRO A 190 -16.41 6.57 -36.11
CA PRO A 190 -17.49 7.21 -36.87
C PRO A 190 -18.25 8.22 -35.99
N PRO A 191 -18.78 9.31 -36.57
CA PRO A 191 -19.49 10.33 -35.81
C PRO A 191 -20.87 9.83 -35.32
N PRO A 192 -21.40 10.35 -34.20
CA PRO A 192 -22.71 9.97 -33.69
C PRO A 192 -23.83 10.50 -34.60
N ALA A 193 -24.77 9.63 -34.96
CA ALA A 193 -25.94 9.99 -35.77
C ALA A 193 -26.92 10.86 -34.96
N ALA A 194 -27.16 12.08 -35.43
CA ALA A 194 -28.25 12.93 -34.97
C ALA A 194 -29.58 12.45 -35.58
N LEU A 195 -30.58 12.15 -34.76
CA LEU A 195 -31.93 11.84 -35.23
C LEU A 195 -32.99 12.54 -34.38
N PHE A 196 -33.33 13.76 -34.80
CA PHE A 196 -34.66 14.35 -34.58
C PHE A 196 -35.20 14.82 -35.93
N SER A 197 -36.25 14.16 -36.44
CA SER A 197 -37.46 14.77 -37.04
C SER A 197 -38.39 13.70 -37.65
N SER A 198 -39.58 13.54 -37.04
CA SER A 198 -40.95 13.34 -37.59
C SER A 198 -41.12 12.70 -39.00
N GLN A 199 -42.02 11.73 -39.27
CA GLN A 199 -43.50 11.79 -39.20
C GLN A 199 -44.20 10.44 -39.62
N THR A 200 -45.41 10.20 -39.08
CA THR A 200 -46.61 9.46 -39.59
C THR A 200 -46.67 7.92 -39.85
N ALA A 201 -47.48 7.26 -39.00
CA ALA A 201 -48.56 6.24 -39.18
C ALA A 201 -48.61 5.31 -40.42
N GLN A 202 -48.65 3.97 -40.24
CA GLN A 202 -49.85 3.10 -40.12
C GLN A 202 -49.54 1.57 -40.16
N SER A 203 -50.22 0.83 -39.27
CA SER A 203 -50.59 -0.61 -39.17
C SER A 203 -50.22 -1.69 -40.21
N SER A 204 -49.70 -2.86 -39.78
CA SER A 204 -50.46 -4.13 -39.53
C SER A 204 -49.65 -5.46 -39.66
N SER A 205 -49.95 -6.41 -38.75
CA SER A 205 -49.72 -7.89 -38.76
C SER A 205 -48.29 -8.43 -38.55
N SER A 206 -48.04 -9.67 -38.09
CA SER A 206 -48.45 -10.42 -36.88
C SER A 206 -47.66 -11.74 -36.85
N ARG A 207 -46.64 -11.91 -35.98
CA ARG A 207 -46.20 -13.14 -35.25
C ARG A 207 -44.74 -13.05 -34.75
N PRO A 208 -44.37 -13.82 -33.70
CA PRO A 208 -43.64 -13.27 -32.57
C PRO A 208 -42.13 -13.53 -32.64
N THR A 209 -41.35 -12.50 -32.36
CA THR A 209 -39.95 -12.63 -31.97
C THR A 209 -39.87 -12.96 -30.47
N GLN A 210 -39.30 -14.13 -30.17
CA GLN A 210 -38.76 -14.43 -28.84
C GLN A 210 -37.76 -13.33 -28.46
N GLY A 211 -38.05 -12.61 -27.39
CA GLY A 211 -37.22 -11.51 -26.91
C GLY A 211 -37.46 -11.24 -25.43
N MET A 212 -36.49 -10.56 -24.82
CA MET A 212 -36.30 -10.25 -23.38
C MET A 212 -37.55 -9.72 -22.63
N ALA A 213 -38.60 -9.29 -23.34
CA ALA A 213 -39.88 -8.92 -22.74
C ALA A 213 -40.64 -10.10 -22.10
N ALA A 214 -40.50 -11.31 -22.65
CA ALA A 214 -41.07 -12.52 -22.05
C ALA A 214 -40.42 -12.84 -20.69
N VAL A 215 -39.13 -12.51 -20.52
CA VAL A 215 -38.37 -12.70 -19.29
C VAL A 215 -38.82 -11.71 -18.20
N PHE A 216 -39.16 -10.48 -18.58
CA PHE A 216 -39.67 -9.48 -17.64
C PHE A 216 -41.12 -9.77 -17.19
N GLN A 217 -41.95 -10.38 -18.04
CA GLN A 217 -43.28 -10.85 -17.65
C GLN A 217 -43.22 -12.06 -16.69
N GLU A 218 -42.23 -12.94 -16.86
CA GLU A 218 -42.01 -14.08 -15.95
C GLU A 218 -41.59 -13.60 -14.55
N ILE A 219 -40.73 -12.57 -14.47
CA ILE A 219 -40.33 -11.92 -13.21
C ILE A 219 -41.50 -11.24 -12.50
N SER A 220 -42.46 -10.68 -13.25
CA SER A 220 -43.60 -9.96 -12.68
C SER A 220 -44.73 -10.88 -12.16
N SER A 221 -44.62 -12.20 -12.36
CA SER A 221 -45.65 -13.18 -11.99
C SER A 221 -45.55 -13.73 -10.55
N GLY A 222 -44.60 -13.25 -9.74
CA GLY A 222 -44.61 -13.46 -8.28
C GLY A 222 -44.42 -14.90 -7.78
N LYS A 223 -43.73 -15.76 -8.54
CA LYS A 223 -43.32 -17.08 -8.04
C LYS A 223 -42.13 -16.96 -7.06
N PRO A 224 -42.02 -17.79 -6.01
CA PRO A 224 -40.98 -17.64 -5.00
C PRO A 224 -39.60 -18.07 -5.54
N VAL A 225 -38.79 -17.10 -5.98
CA VAL A 225 -37.38 -17.28 -6.42
C VAL A 225 -36.43 -17.40 -5.21
N THR A 226 -36.77 -18.23 -4.23
CA THR A 226 -35.92 -18.42 -3.03
C THR A 226 -35.78 -19.89 -2.62
N SER A 227 -36.48 -20.82 -3.27
CA SER A 227 -36.46 -22.25 -2.92
C SER A 227 -35.18 -22.99 -3.31
N GLY A 228 -34.29 -22.38 -4.11
CA GLY A 228 -33.04 -22.98 -4.60
C GLY A 228 -31.74 -22.45 -4.00
N LEU A 229 -31.79 -21.46 -3.10
CA LEU A 229 -30.60 -20.86 -2.49
C LEU A 229 -30.32 -21.51 -1.14
N ARG A 230 -29.11 -22.06 -0.94
CA ARG A 230 -28.69 -22.56 0.38
C ARG A 230 -28.66 -21.38 1.36
N LYS A 231 -29.28 -21.55 2.53
CA LYS A 231 -29.27 -20.55 3.61
C LYS A 231 -27.86 -20.43 4.19
N VAL A 232 -27.33 -19.21 4.22
CA VAL A 232 -26.06 -18.86 4.84
C VAL A 232 -26.24 -18.86 6.37
N THR A 233 -25.62 -19.80 7.06
CA THR A 233 -25.59 -19.86 8.54
C THR A 233 -24.61 -18.84 9.12
N ALA A 234 -24.76 -18.50 10.41
CA ALA A 234 -24.10 -17.35 11.04
C ALA A 234 -22.56 -17.42 11.05
N ASP A 235 -22.04 -18.64 10.95
CA ASP A 235 -20.65 -19.05 10.76
C ASP A 235 -20.03 -18.60 9.42
N MET A 236 -20.84 -18.23 8.42
CA MET A 236 -20.37 -17.73 7.12
C MET A 236 -20.29 -16.19 7.02
N LYS A 237 -20.50 -15.45 8.12
CA LYS A 237 -20.33 -13.98 8.13
C LYS A 237 -18.89 -13.62 8.53
N SER A 238 -18.30 -12.68 7.80
CA SER A 238 -16.89 -12.22 7.91
C SER A 238 -16.46 -11.66 9.27
N LYS A 239 -17.38 -11.53 10.24
CA LYS A 239 -17.12 -10.97 11.57
C LYS A 239 -16.57 -12.01 12.57
N ASN A 240 -16.59 -13.31 12.25
CA ASN A 240 -16.19 -14.39 13.16
C ASN A 240 -15.04 -15.28 12.66
N ARG A 241 -14.25 -14.85 11.68
CA ARG A 241 -13.07 -15.61 11.22
C ARG A 241 -11.83 -15.16 12.00
N ALA A 242 -11.47 -15.89 13.06
CA ALA A 242 -10.11 -15.87 13.58
C ALA A 242 -9.17 -16.59 12.59
N ASP A 243 -7.92 -16.19 12.56
CA ASP A 243 -6.83 -16.64 11.69
C ASP A 243 -6.72 -15.94 10.31
N ARG A 244 -5.91 -14.89 10.30
CA ARG A 244 -5.19 -14.40 9.11
C ARG A 244 -3.78 -15.00 9.12
N SER A 245 -3.63 -16.17 8.50
CA SER A 245 -2.37 -16.59 7.87
C SER A 245 -2.56 -16.40 6.36
N GLY A 246 -1.72 -15.57 5.74
CA GLY A 246 -1.76 -15.32 4.30
C GLY A 246 -1.03 -16.41 3.55
N VAL A 247 -1.78 -17.25 2.82
CA VAL A 247 -1.22 -18.15 1.80
C VAL A 247 -1.07 -17.36 0.50
N VAL A 248 0.13 -17.39 -0.10
CA VAL A 248 0.41 -16.83 -1.44
C VAL A 248 0.18 -17.92 -2.49
N SER A 249 -0.63 -17.61 -3.51
CA SER A 249 -0.94 -18.51 -4.63
C SER A 249 0.25 -18.66 -5.58
N ILE A 250 0.61 -19.90 -5.91
CA ILE A 250 1.68 -20.29 -6.83
C ILE A 250 1.19 -20.22 -8.29
N SER A 251 1.98 -19.64 -9.18
CA SER A 251 1.75 -19.67 -10.64
C SER A 251 2.35 -20.95 -11.23
N GLU A 252 1.51 -21.90 -11.65
CA GLU A 252 1.93 -23.08 -12.40
C GLU A 252 2.03 -22.75 -13.90
N LYS A 253 3.14 -23.14 -14.53
CA LYS A 253 3.25 -23.24 -15.99
C LYS A 253 3.19 -24.74 -16.35
N GLU A 254 2.11 -25.11 -17.07
CA GLU A 254 1.72 -26.42 -17.68
C GLU A 254 2.81 -27.50 -17.83
N SER A 255 2.58 -28.82 -17.70
CA SER A 255 1.37 -29.64 -17.90
C SER A 255 1.60 -31.10 -17.39
N ARG A 256 0.55 -31.75 -16.86
CA ARG A 256 0.11 -33.16 -17.07
C ARG A 256 -0.63 -33.73 -15.84
N ALA A 257 -1.77 -34.38 -16.12
CA ALA A 257 -2.78 -34.84 -15.16
C ALA A 257 -2.29 -35.80 -14.04
N GLY A 258 -2.66 -35.48 -12.79
CA GLY A 258 -2.50 -36.30 -11.57
C GLY A 258 -3.05 -35.54 -10.33
N PRO A 259 -3.40 -36.21 -9.21
CA PRO A 259 -4.11 -35.60 -8.07
C PRO A 259 -3.24 -34.55 -7.33
N PRO A 260 -3.83 -33.49 -6.73
CA PRO A 260 -3.09 -32.34 -6.24
C PRO A 260 -2.45 -32.61 -4.87
N SER A 261 -1.16 -32.88 -4.88
CA SER A 261 -0.25 -32.61 -3.76
C SER A 261 0.79 -31.64 -4.30
N GLY A 262 0.53 -30.35 -4.13
CA GLY A 262 1.27 -29.27 -4.79
C GLY A 262 2.60 -29.01 -4.11
N SER A 263 3.65 -29.72 -4.52
CA SER A 263 5.03 -29.34 -4.23
C SER A 263 5.41 -28.16 -5.13
N ALA A 264 5.89 -27.06 -4.54
CA ALA A 264 6.32 -25.87 -5.28
C ALA A 264 7.85 -25.93 -5.50
N PRO A 265 8.35 -26.27 -6.70
CA PRO A 265 9.78 -26.47 -6.90
C PRO A 265 10.57 -25.16 -6.93
N THR A 266 9.94 -24.00 -7.14
CA THR A 266 10.64 -22.71 -7.25
C THR A 266 9.76 -21.56 -6.76
N ILE A 267 10.35 -20.63 -6.01
CA ILE A 267 9.70 -19.49 -5.36
C ILE A 267 10.53 -18.23 -5.65
N SER A 268 9.91 -17.17 -6.15
CA SER A 268 10.57 -15.89 -6.44
C SER A 268 9.98 -14.76 -5.60
N ILE A 269 10.83 -13.94 -4.98
CA ILE A 269 10.44 -12.85 -4.09
C ILE A 269 11.12 -11.56 -4.55
N ASP A 270 10.33 -10.69 -5.20
CA ASP A 270 10.84 -9.46 -5.80
C ASP A 270 10.26 -8.20 -5.14
N ASN A 271 11.09 -7.17 -4.98
CA ASN A 271 10.71 -5.83 -4.50
C ASN A 271 9.87 -5.84 -3.20
N THR A 272 10.23 -6.69 -2.24
CA THR A 272 9.47 -6.89 -1.00
C THR A 272 10.26 -6.40 0.22
N ALA A 273 9.64 -5.57 1.06
CA ALA A 273 10.22 -5.08 2.30
C ALA A 273 9.66 -5.86 3.50
N GLY A 274 10.14 -7.10 3.67
CA GLY A 274 9.73 -8.02 4.73
C GLY A 274 8.73 -9.08 4.27
N CYS A 275 9.09 -10.36 4.39
CA CYS A 275 8.14 -11.47 4.21
C CYS A 275 8.53 -12.72 5.00
N GLN A 276 7.51 -13.46 5.43
CA GLN A 276 7.64 -14.78 6.04
C GLN A 276 7.08 -15.84 5.11
N LEU A 277 7.90 -16.80 4.71
CA LEU A 277 7.55 -17.88 3.81
C LEU A 277 7.44 -19.19 4.58
N TYR A 278 6.28 -19.83 4.55
CA TYR A 278 6.07 -21.12 5.21
C TYR A 278 6.21 -22.25 4.19
N LEU A 279 7.16 -23.16 4.40
CA LEU A 279 7.36 -24.33 3.54
C LEU A 279 6.69 -25.56 4.15
N SER A 280 5.97 -26.33 3.34
CA SER A 280 5.48 -27.65 3.77
C SER A 280 6.60 -28.68 3.75
N LYS A 281 6.41 -29.83 4.43
CA LYS A 281 7.34 -30.97 4.37
C LYS A 281 7.62 -31.43 2.94
N ASP A 282 6.64 -31.28 2.04
CA ASP A 282 6.72 -31.66 0.63
C ASP A 282 7.41 -30.60 -0.26
N SER A 283 7.77 -29.44 0.30
CA SER A 283 8.37 -28.30 -0.42
C SER A 283 9.73 -27.87 0.14
N LEU A 284 10.40 -28.73 0.91
CA LEU A 284 11.73 -28.45 1.47
C LEU A 284 12.83 -28.34 0.39
N GLU A 285 12.60 -28.93 -0.78
CA GLU A 285 13.50 -28.84 -1.93
C GLU A 285 13.20 -27.64 -2.84
N ALA A 286 12.33 -26.72 -2.41
CA ALA A 286 11.99 -25.53 -3.17
C ALA A 286 13.20 -24.60 -3.36
N SER A 287 13.45 -24.19 -4.61
CA SER A 287 14.47 -23.19 -4.94
C SER A 287 13.91 -21.78 -4.73
N ILE A 288 14.50 -20.98 -3.85
CA ILE A 288 14.06 -19.61 -3.57
C ILE A 288 15.01 -18.59 -4.23
N THR A 289 14.46 -17.67 -5.02
CA THR A 289 15.20 -16.53 -5.62
C THR A 289 14.65 -15.22 -5.07
N THR A 290 15.54 -14.28 -4.73
CA THR A 290 15.15 -12.95 -4.25
C THR A 290 15.77 -11.85 -5.11
N ALA A 291 15.03 -10.78 -5.41
CA ALA A 291 15.58 -9.59 -6.05
C ALA A 291 15.00 -8.30 -5.46
N LYS A 292 15.87 -7.39 -5.02
CA LYS A 292 15.47 -6.14 -4.34
C LYS A 292 14.53 -6.35 -3.15
N SER A 293 14.67 -7.47 -2.46
CA SER A 293 13.85 -7.81 -1.29
C SER A 293 14.70 -7.78 -0.02
N SER A 294 14.15 -7.22 1.05
CA SER A 294 14.75 -7.20 2.38
C SER A 294 13.91 -8.02 3.36
N GLU A 295 14.54 -8.53 4.42
CA GLU A 295 13.84 -9.20 5.55
C GLU A 295 13.00 -10.43 5.12
N VAL A 296 13.61 -11.35 4.36
CA VAL A 296 12.98 -12.62 3.96
C VAL A 296 13.31 -13.71 4.97
N ASN A 297 12.29 -14.22 5.67
CA ASN A 297 12.41 -15.33 6.62
C ASN A 297 11.63 -16.55 6.12
N VAL A 298 12.25 -17.74 6.18
CA VAL A 298 11.67 -19.01 5.75
C VAL A 298 11.41 -19.88 6.98
N LEU A 299 10.15 -20.26 7.18
CA LEU A 299 9.68 -21.10 8.25
C LEU A 299 9.53 -22.54 7.76
N VAL A 300 10.26 -23.44 8.39
CA VAL A 300 10.32 -24.87 8.08
C VAL A 300 9.73 -25.65 9.26
N PRO A 301 8.86 -26.66 9.04
CA PRO A 301 8.26 -27.42 10.12
C PRO A 301 9.32 -28.23 10.87
N ALA A 302 9.32 -28.14 12.20
CA ALA A 302 10.20 -28.95 13.04
C ALA A 302 9.84 -30.45 12.94
N SER A 303 10.85 -31.31 13.14
CA SER A 303 10.75 -32.75 12.88
C SER A 303 9.71 -33.49 13.76
N GLU A 304 9.36 -32.98 14.96
CA GLU A 304 8.71 -33.83 15.99
C GLU A 304 7.52 -33.23 16.78
N ALA A 305 6.97 -32.07 16.42
CA ALA A 305 5.72 -31.60 17.03
C ALA A 305 4.87 -30.76 16.06
N ASP A 306 3.57 -31.07 15.97
CA ASP A 306 2.60 -30.25 15.23
C ASP A 306 2.53 -28.86 15.88
N GLY A 307 3.14 -27.87 15.23
CA GLY A 307 2.99 -26.45 15.58
C GLY A 307 4.29 -25.66 15.77
N GLU A 308 5.46 -26.31 15.83
CA GLU A 308 6.75 -25.61 15.98
C GLU A 308 7.42 -25.40 14.61
N TRP A 309 7.73 -24.14 14.31
CA TRP A 309 8.34 -23.71 13.04
C TRP A 309 9.75 -23.19 13.31
N GLY A 310 10.74 -23.73 12.59
CA GLY A 310 12.09 -23.20 12.58
C GLY A 310 12.20 -22.03 11.61
N GLU A 311 12.52 -20.83 12.11
CA GLU A 311 12.68 -19.62 11.32
C GLU A 311 14.12 -19.50 10.79
N HIS A 312 14.27 -19.29 9.49
CA HIS A 312 15.55 -19.18 8.79
C HIS A 312 15.59 -17.88 7.98
N ALA A 313 16.41 -16.92 8.42
CA ALA A 313 16.60 -15.69 7.67
C ALA A 313 17.47 -15.94 6.43
N LEU A 314 17.01 -15.52 5.25
CA LEU A 314 17.84 -15.57 4.05
C LEU A 314 18.89 -14.45 4.06
N PRO A 315 20.15 -14.73 3.66
CA PRO A 315 21.20 -13.72 3.62
C PRO A 315 20.86 -12.56 2.70
N GLN A 316 21.06 -11.34 3.19
CA GLN A 316 20.78 -10.09 2.45
C GLN A 316 22.05 -9.36 2.03
N GLN A 317 23.15 -9.59 2.76
CA GLN A 317 24.44 -9.01 2.45
C GLN A 317 25.33 -10.06 1.80
N TYR A 318 26.03 -9.68 0.74
CA TYR A 318 26.96 -10.53 0.02
C TYR A 318 28.35 -9.88 0.05
N VAL A 319 29.37 -10.70 0.27
CA VAL A 319 30.78 -10.29 0.11
C VAL A 319 31.23 -10.74 -1.26
N HIS A 320 31.81 -9.81 -2.02
CA HIS A 320 32.40 -10.08 -3.32
C HIS A 320 33.91 -9.96 -3.20
N VAL A 321 34.65 -11.03 -3.47
CA VAL A 321 36.11 -11.04 -3.39
C VAL A 321 36.69 -11.44 -4.74
N TYR A 322 37.61 -10.63 -5.27
CA TYR A 322 38.32 -10.96 -6.50
C TYR A 322 39.46 -11.94 -6.21
N LYS A 323 39.39 -13.15 -6.76
CA LYS A 323 40.40 -14.21 -6.61
C LYS A 323 40.57 -14.97 -7.93
N ASP A 324 41.81 -15.32 -8.27
CA ASP A 324 42.14 -16.15 -9.44
C ASP A 324 41.51 -15.65 -10.76
N GLY A 325 41.46 -14.33 -10.94
CA GLY A 325 40.93 -13.70 -12.15
C GLY A 325 39.41 -13.53 -12.20
N GLN A 326 38.66 -13.96 -11.17
CA GLN A 326 37.21 -13.88 -11.12
C GLN A 326 36.69 -13.34 -9.77
N PHE A 327 35.49 -12.76 -9.77
CA PHE A 327 34.79 -12.42 -8.53
C PHE A 327 34.08 -13.65 -7.97
N VAL A 328 34.34 -13.96 -6.70
CA VAL A 328 33.60 -14.95 -5.92
C VAL A 328 32.68 -14.21 -4.97
N THR A 329 31.39 -14.53 -5.05
CA THR A 329 30.34 -13.94 -4.21
C THR A 329 29.91 -14.94 -3.15
N THR A 330 29.94 -14.54 -1.88
CA THR A 330 29.49 -15.36 -0.76
C THR A 330 28.49 -14.59 0.10
N PRO A 331 27.39 -15.21 0.56
CA PRO A 331 26.49 -14.57 1.51
C PRO A 331 27.17 -14.32 2.85
N VAL A 332 26.87 -13.20 3.49
CA VAL A 332 27.25 -12.91 4.87
C VAL A 332 26.27 -13.61 5.79
N THR A 333 26.76 -14.57 6.57
CA THR A 333 26.01 -15.20 7.66
C THR A 333 26.32 -14.48 8.96
N HIS A 334 25.35 -13.78 9.53
CA HIS A 334 25.41 -13.41 10.95
C HIS A 334 24.97 -14.64 11.74
N SER A 335 25.90 -15.43 12.26
CA SER A 335 25.59 -16.46 13.25
C SER A 335 25.17 -15.76 14.56
N GLY A 336 23.90 -15.40 14.65
CA GLY A 336 23.24 -14.97 15.87
C GLY A 336 22.25 -16.03 16.31
N GLY A 337 22.73 -17.02 17.06
CA GLY A 337 21.90 -18.07 17.69
C GLY A 337 21.74 -19.31 16.84
#